data_AF-A0A5K3FDB4-F1
#
_entry.id   AF-A0A5K3FDB4-F1
#
_cell.length_a   1.000
_cell.length_b   1.000
_cell.length_c   1.000
_cell.angle_alpha   90.00
_cell.angle_beta   90.00
_cell.angle_gamma   90.00
#
_symmetry.space_group_name_H-M   'P 1'
#
loop_
_entity.id
_entity.type
_entity.pdbx_description
1 polymer ?
#
loop_
_entity_poly.entity_id
_entity_poly.type
_entity_poly.pdbx_seq_one_letter_code
_entity_poly.pdbx_strand_id
1 'polypeptide(L)'
;MVGLLKCLKSPCLKVRNAGAFASALLSENALAARLLYDSGALEYLCLMKSAEDHHSPQVDVAIRNMLDSNVLLKFAMTGVLDFSDITGDLFYDVGRLKASERLKGLECYANETRLQTMPVWLLNIREPGTDEPPAFTLPVDVRLRSFLKSVIEKVNAFEDLKEKVLNLAKEVADFFGGPITRQEAFGCVDWQAVAKYRCLHSTNIVPIGLPIRAGYRHRALLFKFIADKLRIFSTCVCGEYSIAYNVICTKKSTETPQSYVVNLMDSPGALYVTDSKEASQYCRI
;
A
#
# COMPACT_ATOMS: atom_id res chain seq x y z
N MET A 1 13.69 7.75 24.25
CA MET A 1 12.60 8.26 23.38
C MET A 1 11.98 9.56 23.90
N VAL A 2 11.50 9.62 25.15
CA VAL A 2 10.88 10.85 25.73
C VAL A 2 11.76 12.10 25.60
N GLY A 3 13.07 12.01 25.86
CA GLY A 3 13.99 13.13 25.70
C GLY A 3 14.12 13.63 24.25
N LEU A 4 14.14 12.72 23.28
CA LEU A 4 14.23 13.06 21.86
C LEU A 4 12.95 13.74 21.36
N LEU A 5 11.79 13.28 21.82
CA LEU A 5 10.52 13.94 21.51
C LEU A 5 10.49 15.38 22.07
N LYS A 6 11.03 15.63 23.27
CA LYS A 6 11.16 17.00 23.81
C LYS A 6 12.04 17.87 22.90
N CYS A 7 13.12 17.31 22.32
CA CYS A 7 13.96 18.05 21.37
C CYS A 7 13.18 18.45 20.12
N LEU A 8 12.38 17.54 19.54
CA LEU A 8 11.55 17.83 18.36
C LEU A 8 10.49 18.90 18.62
N LYS A 9 9.97 18.99 19.85
CA LYS A 9 9.00 20.02 20.28
C LYS A 9 9.65 21.33 20.73
N SER A 10 10.98 21.44 20.73
CA SER A 10 11.68 22.60 21.27
C SER A 10 11.37 23.87 20.47
N PRO A 11 11.20 25.05 21.11
CA PRO A 11 11.11 26.30 20.38
C PRO A 11 12.43 26.67 19.68
N CYS A 12 13.57 26.11 20.11
CA CYS A 12 14.87 26.36 19.52
C CYS A 12 15.11 25.51 18.26
N LEU A 13 15.31 26.16 17.11
CA LEU A 13 15.59 25.48 15.83
C LEU A 13 16.81 24.55 15.90
N LYS A 14 17.90 24.98 16.57
CA LYS A 14 19.11 24.15 16.72
C LYS A 14 18.82 22.85 17.48
N VAL A 15 18.00 22.92 18.53
CA VAL A 15 17.59 21.75 19.32
C VAL A 15 16.67 20.83 18.51
N ARG A 16 15.74 21.39 17.73
CA ARG A 16 14.90 20.60 16.81
C ARG A 16 15.74 19.87 15.77
N ASN A 17 16.69 20.55 15.14
CA ASN A 17 17.57 19.96 14.14
C ASN A 17 18.46 18.85 14.73
N ALA A 18 18.97 19.04 15.95
CA ALA A 18 19.68 17.98 16.67
C ALA A 18 18.77 16.77 16.96
N GLY A 19 17.52 17.01 17.35
CA GLY A 19 16.50 15.97 17.53
C GLY A 19 16.19 15.21 16.24
N ALA A 20 16.07 15.92 15.11
CA ALA A 20 15.84 15.33 13.79
C ALA A 20 17.04 14.49 13.32
N PHE A 21 18.27 14.98 13.51
CA PHE A 21 19.50 14.24 13.23
C PHE A 21 19.57 12.93 14.03
N ALA A 22 19.31 12.99 15.35
CA ALA A 22 19.27 11.80 16.19
C ALA A 22 18.16 10.83 15.77
N SER A 23 16.99 11.35 15.35
CA SER A 23 15.89 10.53 14.83
C SER A 23 16.28 9.81 13.54
N ALA A 24 16.97 10.49 12.63
CA ALA A 24 17.45 9.93 11.37
C ALA A 24 18.39 8.75 11.61
N LEU A 25 19.39 8.91 12.48
CA LEU A 25 20.33 7.83 12.83
C LEU A 25 19.64 6.66 13.51
N LEU A 26 18.76 6.92 14.48
CA LEU A 26 18.07 5.85 15.21
C LEU A 26 17.11 5.07 14.31
N SER A 27 16.41 5.74 13.39
CA SER A 27 15.42 5.12 12.52
C SER A 27 16.00 4.21 11.43
N GLU A 28 17.32 4.17 11.24
CA GLU A 28 17.97 3.13 10.42
C GLU A 28 17.71 1.73 10.98
N ASN A 29 17.47 1.62 12.29
CA ASN A 29 17.05 0.38 12.93
C ASN A 29 15.52 0.30 13.02
N ALA A 30 14.94 -0.79 12.52
CA ALA A 30 13.49 -0.97 12.48
C ALA A 30 12.80 -0.93 13.87
N LEU A 31 13.43 -1.46 14.93
CA LEU A 31 12.86 -1.42 16.27
C LEU A 31 12.86 0.01 16.82
N ALA A 32 13.95 0.75 16.64
CA ALA A 32 14.05 2.13 17.08
C ALA A 32 13.11 3.06 16.27
N ALA A 33 12.98 2.83 14.96
CA ALA A 33 11.99 3.51 14.11
C ALA A 33 10.56 3.30 14.61
N ARG A 34 10.20 2.07 14.98
CA ARG A 34 8.90 1.75 15.59
C ARG A 34 8.68 2.49 16.91
N LEU A 35 9.67 2.46 17.81
CA LEU A 35 9.59 3.21 19.08
C LEU A 35 9.46 4.72 18.86
N LEU A 36 10.12 5.27 17.82
CA LEU A 36 10.00 6.69 17.44
C LEU A 36 8.56 6.98 17.00
N TYR A 37 8.00 6.12 16.17
CA TYR A 37 6.62 6.24 15.70
C TYR A 37 5.64 6.22 16.87
N ASP A 38 5.73 5.21 17.74
CA ASP A 38 4.86 5.03 18.91
C ASP A 38 4.97 6.20 19.90
N SER A 39 6.15 6.82 20.01
CA SER A 39 6.37 8.00 20.86
C SER A 39 5.76 9.29 20.32
N GLY A 40 5.34 9.28 19.06
CA GLY A 40 4.72 10.42 18.40
C GLY A 40 5.65 11.26 17.54
N ALA A 41 6.92 10.87 17.36
CA ALA A 41 7.93 11.68 16.69
C ALA A 41 7.59 12.06 15.23
N LEU A 42 6.95 11.14 14.50
CA LEU A 42 6.63 11.33 13.07
C LEU A 42 5.81 12.59 12.80
N GLU A 43 4.81 12.86 13.65
CA GLU A 43 3.93 14.03 13.54
C GLU A 43 4.75 15.33 13.61
N TYR A 44 5.68 15.42 14.57
CA TYR A 44 6.54 16.59 14.73
C TYR A 44 7.54 16.73 13.60
N LEU A 45 8.10 15.63 13.10
CA LEU A 45 8.98 15.65 11.93
C LEU A 45 8.22 16.15 10.69
N CYS A 46 6.97 15.71 10.48
CA CYS A 46 6.14 16.21 9.39
C CYS A 46 5.80 17.70 9.56
N LEU A 47 5.46 18.15 10.78
CA LEU A 47 5.24 19.58 11.05
C LEU A 47 6.50 20.41 10.76
N MET A 48 7.69 19.91 11.11
CA MET A 48 8.95 20.57 10.78
C MET A 48 9.17 20.65 9.27
N LYS A 49 8.87 19.59 8.52
CA LYS A 49 8.97 19.58 7.05
C LYS A 49 8.01 20.57 6.38
N SER A 50 6.84 20.79 6.97
CA SER A 50 5.83 21.72 6.44
C SER A 50 6.07 23.18 6.82
N ALA A 51 6.95 23.46 7.78
CA ALA A 51 7.29 24.83 8.15
C ALA A 51 8.17 25.46 7.05
N GLU A 52 7.84 26.68 6.61
CA GLU A 52 8.57 27.42 5.54
C GLU A 52 10.04 27.75 5.93
N ASP A 53 10.40 27.58 7.20
CA ASP A 53 11.76 27.69 7.71
C ASP A 53 12.60 26.46 7.34
N HIS A 54 13.40 26.56 6.26
CA HIS A 54 14.56 25.72 5.93
C HIS A 54 14.71 24.46 6.81
N HIS A 55 13.91 23.43 6.54
CA HIS A 55 14.00 22.19 7.30
C HIS A 55 15.31 21.48 6.96
N SER A 56 15.91 20.87 7.97
CA SER A 56 17.18 20.17 7.78
C SER A 56 16.94 18.89 6.94
N PRO A 57 17.84 18.50 6.02
CA PRO A 57 17.70 17.28 5.21
C PRO A 57 17.49 16.01 6.05
N GLN A 58 17.96 16.03 7.29
CA GLN A 58 17.78 14.95 8.26
C GLN A 58 16.32 14.72 8.63
N VAL A 59 15.44 15.72 8.54
CA VAL A 59 14.01 15.54 8.74
C VAL A 59 13.45 14.61 7.67
N ASP A 60 13.79 14.81 6.40
CA ASP A 60 13.37 13.93 5.31
C ASP A 60 13.93 12.52 5.48
N VAL A 61 15.18 12.39 5.92
CA VAL A 61 15.80 11.09 6.19
C VAL A 61 15.08 10.37 7.33
N ALA A 62 14.83 11.05 8.45
CA ALA A 62 14.12 10.47 9.58
C ALA A 62 12.71 10.01 9.21
N ILE A 63 11.94 10.86 8.50
CA ILE A 63 10.60 10.49 8.02
C ILE A 63 10.69 9.26 7.13
N ARG A 64 11.60 9.26 6.14
CA ARG A 64 11.74 8.15 5.19
C ARG A 64 12.08 6.84 5.90
N ASN A 65 13.12 6.83 6.73
CA ASN A 65 13.55 5.64 7.48
C ASN A 65 12.42 5.10 8.38
N MET A 66 11.66 5.98 9.03
CA MET A 66 10.50 5.59 9.83
C MET A 66 9.39 4.95 8.98
N LEU A 67 9.09 5.50 7.81
CA LEU A 67 8.10 4.94 6.89
C LEU A 67 8.58 3.61 6.30
N ASP A 68 9.83 3.50 5.87
CA ASP A 68 10.41 2.28 5.30
C ASP A 68 10.43 1.13 6.32
N SER A 69 10.48 1.43 7.62
CA SER A 69 10.36 0.41 8.67
C SER A 69 8.95 -0.19 8.82
N ASN A 70 7.93 0.45 8.23
CA ASN A 70 6.54 0.02 8.30
C ASN A 70 5.80 0.31 6.98
N VAL A 71 5.82 -0.69 6.10
CA VAL A 71 5.25 -0.64 4.74
C VAL A 71 3.76 -0.24 4.72
N LEU A 72 2.97 -0.67 5.72
CA LEU A 72 1.56 -0.29 5.83
C LEU A 72 1.40 1.20 6.14
N LEU A 73 2.16 1.70 7.11
CA LEU A 73 2.16 3.12 7.47
C LEU A 73 2.66 3.97 6.30
N LYS A 74 3.73 3.55 5.62
CA LYS A 74 4.25 4.18 4.42
C LYS A 74 3.15 4.34 3.38
N PHE A 75 2.50 3.25 3.00
CA PHE A 75 1.45 3.28 1.98
C PHE A 75 0.27 4.16 2.40
N ALA A 76 -0.17 4.08 3.66
CA ALA A 76 -1.26 4.90 4.16
C ALA A 76 -0.93 6.40 4.10
N MET A 77 0.31 6.81 4.37
CA MET A 77 0.71 8.22 4.38
C MET A 77 1.09 8.77 3.00
N THR A 78 1.80 7.98 2.20
CA THR A 78 2.37 8.42 0.91
C THR A 78 1.52 8.02 -0.28
N GLY A 79 0.69 6.97 -0.14
CA GLY A 79 0.04 6.31 -1.26
C GLY A 79 1.01 5.49 -2.12
N VAL A 80 2.27 5.30 -1.71
CA VAL A 80 3.30 4.68 -2.53
C VAL A 80 3.93 3.48 -1.83
N LEU A 81 3.99 2.37 -2.55
CA LEU A 81 4.91 1.25 -2.33
C LEU A 81 5.95 1.28 -3.44
N ASP A 82 7.23 1.29 -3.09
CA ASP A 82 8.34 1.22 -4.03
C ASP A 82 8.69 -0.23 -4.41
N PHE A 83 9.75 -0.39 -5.19
CA PHE A 83 10.21 -1.70 -5.67
C PHE A 83 10.77 -2.61 -4.57
N SER A 84 11.23 -2.04 -3.46
CA SER A 84 11.82 -2.75 -2.32
C SER A 84 10.79 -3.12 -1.25
N ASP A 85 9.67 -2.42 -1.22
CA ASP A 85 8.56 -2.71 -0.30
C ASP A 85 7.93 -4.07 -0.63
N ILE A 86 7.75 -4.90 0.40
CA ILE A 86 7.09 -6.22 0.29
C ILE A 86 5.89 -6.25 1.23
N THR A 87 4.72 -6.60 0.68
CA THR A 87 3.44 -6.59 1.38
C THR A 87 3.25 -7.71 2.41
N GLY A 88 4.05 -8.78 2.35
CA GLY A 88 3.93 -9.93 3.26
C GLY A 88 2.62 -10.70 3.07
N ASP A 89 2.27 -11.61 3.99
CA ASP A 89 1.05 -12.45 3.87
C ASP A 89 -0.21 -11.80 4.45
N LEU A 90 -0.05 -10.64 5.06
CA LEU A 90 -1.11 -9.84 5.64
C LEU A 90 -0.82 -8.37 5.35
N PHE A 91 -1.63 -7.78 4.47
CA PHE A 91 -1.60 -6.37 4.15
C PHE A 91 -3.01 -5.78 4.26
N TYR A 92 -3.11 -4.48 4.51
CA TYR A 92 -4.39 -3.81 4.53
C TYR A 92 -4.28 -2.34 4.14
N ASP A 93 -5.35 -1.83 3.55
CA ASP A 93 -5.46 -0.44 3.12
C ASP A 93 -6.53 0.28 3.94
N VAL A 94 -6.08 1.28 4.71
CA VAL A 94 -6.93 2.14 5.55
C VAL A 94 -7.33 3.44 4.84
N GLY A 95 -6.91 3.62 3.59
CA GLY A 95 -6.97 4.90 2.91
C GLY A 95 -5.82 5.82 3.32
N ARG A 96 -5.96 7.11 2.99
CA ARG A 96 -4.90 8.11 3.22
C ARG A 96 -4.92 8.61 4.66
N LEU A 97 -3.81 8.46 5.37
CA LEU A 97 -3.58 9.00 6.71
C LEU A 97 -2.82 10.33 6.65
N LYS A 98 -3.24 11.28 7.48
CA LYS A 98 -2.52 12.51 7.77
C LYS A 98 -1.44 12.26 8.81
N ALA A 99 -0.43 13.14 8.86
CA ALA A 99 0.67 13.03 9.83
C ALA A 99 0.23 13.13 11.30
N SER A 100 -0.90 13.79 11.56
CA SER A 100 -1.52 13.87 12.90
C SER A 100 -2.32 12.62 13.27
N GLU A 101 -2.55 11.71 12.32
CA GLU A 101 -3.30 10.47 12.53
C GLU A 101 -2.35 9.31 12.84
N ARG A 102 -2.87 8.30 13.54
CA ARG A 102 -2.12 7.08 13.88
C ARG A 102 -2.73 5.89 13.16
N LEU A 103 -1.85 5.04 12.63
CA LEU A 103 -2.20 3.71 12.15
C LEU A 103 -2.57 2.87 13.38
N LYS A 104 -3.80 2.36 13.39
CA LYS A 104 -4.32 1.57 14.50
C LYS A 104 -4.05 0.08 14.26
N GLY A 105 -4.18 -0.72 15.32
CA GLY A 105 -4.24 -2.17 15.17
C GLY A 105 -5.50 -2.60 14.42
N LEU A 106 -5.45 -3.76 13.77
CA LEU A 106 -6.60 -4.31 13.05
C LEU A 106 -7.82 -4.51 13.95
N GLU A 107 -7.63 -4.93 15.21
CA GLU A 107 -8.73 -5.05 16.18
C GLU A 107 -9.46 -3.72 16.41
N CYS A 108 -8.70 -2.62 16.56
CA CYS A 108 -9.28 -1.29 16.69
C CYS A 108 -10.07 -0.91 15.43
N TYR A 109 -9.52 -1.16 14.24
CA TYR A 109 -10.24 -0.90 13.00
C TYR A 109 -11.50 -1.74 12.88
N ALA A 110 -11.46 -3.02 13.22
CA ALA A 110 -12.64 -3.89 13.20
C ALA A 110 -13.78 -3.31 14.05
N ASN A 111 -13.46 -2.79 15.24
CA ASN A 111 -14.42 -2.23 16.17
C ASN A 111 -14.93 -0.82 15.78
N GLU A 112 -14.36 -0.19 14.75
CA GLU A 112 -14.85 1.08 14.18
C GLU A 112 -16.04 0.85 13.24
N THR A 113 -17.12 0.25 13.75
CA THR A 113 -18.31 -0.18 12.99
C THR A 113 -19.19 0.97 12.48
N ARG A 114 -18.69 2.21 12.49
CA ARG A 114 -19.42 3.37 11.95
C ARG A 114 -19.49 3.25 10.42
N LEU A 115 -20.67 3.02 9.85
CA LEU A 115 -20.86 2.94 8.39
C LEU A 115 -20.27 4.13 7.62
N GLN A 116 -20.16 5.30 8.25
CA GLN A 116 -19.59 6.53 7.70
C GLN A 116 -18.06 6.52 7.56
N THR A 117 -17.34 5.61 8.23
CA THR A 117 -15.91 5.42 7.98
C THR A 117 -15.69 4.59 6.73
N MET A 118 -14.64 4.90 5.99
CA MET A 118 -14.19 4.06 4.88
C MET A 118 -13.82 2.66 5.41
N PRO A 119 -14.14 1.60 4.67
CA PRO A 119 -13.74 0.25 5.06
C PRO A 119 -12.21 0.10 5.00
N VAL A 120 -11.69 -0.75 5.87
CA VAL A 120 -10.30 -1.19 5.79
C VAL A 120 -10.23 -2.43 4.91
N TRP A 121 -9.61 -2.30 3.73
CA TRP A 121 -9.49 -3.40 2.78
C TRP A 121 -8.39 -4.36 3.21
N LEU A 122 -8.71 -5.64 3.35
CA LEU A 122 -7.81 -6.66 3.87
C LEU A 122 -7.34 -7.61 2.77
N LEU A 123 -6.03 -7.80 2.68
CA LEU A 123 -5.39 -8.83 1.87
C LEU A 123 -4.72 -9.82 2.83
N ASN A 124 -5.42 -10.92 3.14
CA ASN A 124 -4.98 -11.90 4.13
C ASN A 124 -4.97 -13.33 3.57
N ILE A 125 -3.77 -13.87 3.39
CA ILE A 125 -3.55 -15.23 2.89
C ILE A 125 -2.97 -16.16 3.95
N ARG A 126 -2.80 -15.69 5.19
CA ARG A 126 -2.29 -16.53 6.30
C ARG A 126 -3.23 -17.67 6.60
N GLU A 127 -2.72 -18.89 6.73
CA GLU A 127 -3.56 -19.99 7.19
C GLU A 127 -4.09 -19.73 8.62
N PRO A 128 -5.36 -20.06 8.92
CA PRO A 128 -5.83 -20.01 10.30
C PRO A 128 -4.96 -20.96 11.14
N GLY A 129 -4.47 -20.48 12.28
CA GLY A 129 -3.71 -21.32 13.21
C GLY A 129 -4.54 -22.50 13.70
N THR A 130 -3.87 -23.61 14.03
CA THR A 130 -4.47 -24.83 14.60
C THR A 130 -4.74 -24.74 16.10
N ASP A 131 -4.29 -23.67 16.75
CA ASP A 131 -4.42 -23.45 18.19
C ASP A 131 -5.76 -22.78 18.56
N GLU A 132 -6.06 -22.69 19.86
CA GLU A 132 -7.25 -22.00 20.36
C GLU A 132 -7.45 -20.64 19.67
N PRO A 133 -8.67 -20.32 19.22
CA PRO A 133 -8.91 -19.12 18.44
C PRO A 133 -8.52 -17.88 19.26
N PRO A 134 -7.70 -16.97 18.71
CA PRO A 134 -7.37 -15.73 19.39
C PRO A 134 -8.64 -14.91 19.67
N ALA A 135 -8.61 -14.07 20.70
CA ALA A 135 -9.72 -13.17 21.06
C ALA A 135 -10.21 -12.29 19.90
N PHE A 136 -9.36 -12.06 18.90
CA PHE A 136 -9.67 -11.36 17.66
C PHE A 136 -9.27 -12.20 16.44
N THR A 137 -10.24 -12.55 15.59
CA THR A 137 -10.02 -13.29 14.34
C THR A 137 -10.23 -12.40 13.12
N LEU A 138 -9.28 -12.40 12.20
CA LEU A 138 -9.40 -11.69 10.93
C LEU A 138 -10.33 -12.43 9.96
N PRO A 139 -11.07 -11.69 9.11
CA PRO A 139 -11.82 -12.29 8.01
C PRO A 139 -10.95 -13.19 7.13
N VAL A 140 -11.48 -14.35 6.78
CA VAL A 140 -10.87 -15.28 5.82
C VAL A 140 -11.36 -14.93 4.42
N ASP A 141 -10.42 -14.63 3.52
CA ASP A 141 -10.72 -14.38 2.11
C ASP A 141 -10.47 -15.65 1.27
N VAL A 142 -11.48 -16.52 1.21
CA VAL A 142 -11.40 -17.78 0.46
C VAL A 142 -11.15 -17.53 -1.03
N ARG A 143 -11.73 -16.45 -1.57
CA ARG A 143 -11.63 -16.08 -2.98
C ARG A 143 -10.21 -15.65 -3.32
N LEU A 144 -9.60 -14.77 -2.52
CA LEU A 144 -8.22 -14.34 -2.67
C LEU A 144 -7.25 -15.52 -2.57
N ARG A 145 -7.44 -16.44 -1.61
CA ARG A 145 -6.57 -17.60 -1.44
C ARG A 145 -6.63 -18.57 -2.62
N SER A 146 -7.84 -18.88 -3.07
CA SER A 146 -8.06 -19.74 -4.24
C SER A 146 -7.47 -19.12 -5.51
N PHE A 147 -7.67 -17.80 -5.67
CA PHE A 147 -7.08 -17.02 -6.74
C PHE A 147 -5.55 -17.05 -6.70
N LEU A 148 -4.94 -16.79 -5.55
CA LEU A 148 -3.49 -16.81 -5.38
C LEU A 148 -2.88 -18.15 -5.81
N LYS A 149 -3.46 -19.26 -5.35
CA LYS A 149 -2.99 -20.60 -5.72
C LYS A 149 -3.00 -20.80 -7.23
N SER A 150 -4.13 -20.51 -7.88
CA SER A 150 -4.30 -20.62 -9.32
C SER A 150 -3.33 -19.71 -10.10
N VAL A 151 -3.19 -18.45 -9.69
CA VAL A 151 -2.37 -17.46 -10.41
C VAL A 151 -0.88 -17.78 -10.29
N ILE A 152 -0.41 -18.25 -9.13
CA ILE A 152 0.98 -18.66 -8.97
C ILE A 152 1.34 -19.77 -9.96
N GLU A 153 0.49 -20.79 -10.09
CA GLU A 153 0.69 -21.89 -11.03
C GLU A 153 0.72 -21.40 -12.49
N LYS A 154 -0.26 -20.59 -12.89
CA LYS A 154 -0.37 -20.06 -14.26
C LYS A 154 0.79 -19.13 -14.64
N VAL A 155 1.14 -18.17 -13.77
CA VAL A 155 2.14 -17.14 -14.09
C VAL A 155 3.56 -17.71 -14.06
N ASN A 156 3.84 -18.71 -13.21
CA ASN A 156 5.14 -19.37 -13.19
C ASN A 156 5.41 -20.23 -14.43
N ALA A 157 4.40 -20.52 -15.26
CA ALA A 157 4.58 -21.23 -16.52
C ALA A 157 5.32 -20.39 -17.59
N PHE A 158 5.40 -19.07 -17.42
CA PHE A 158 6.11 -18.17 -18.33
C PHE A 158 7.54 -17.93 -17.84
N GLU A 159 8.51 -17.82 -18.74
CA GLU A 159 9.89 -17.47 -18.38
C GLU A 159 10.12 -15.95 -18.45
N ASP A 160 9.58 -15.29 -19.48
CA ASP A 160 9.76 -13.86 -19.71
C ASP A 160 8.99 -13.00 -18.71
N LEU A 161 9.64 -11.96 -18.18
CA LEU A 161 9.04 -11.06 -17.19
C LEU A 161 7.84 -10.29 -17.73
N LYS A 162 7.88 -9.84 -18.99
CA LYS A 162 6.76 -9.10 -19.60
C LYS A 162 5.57 -10.02 -19.81
N GLU A 163 5.80 -11.28 -20.21
CA GLU A 163 4.73 -12.29 -20.29
C GLU A 163 4.13 -12.60 -18.91
N LYS A 164 4.97 -12.75 -17.88
CA LYS A 164 4.48 -12.91 -16.49
C LYS A 164 3.59 -11.76 -16.07
N VAL A 165 4.04 -10.52 -16.30
CA VAL A 165 3.29 -9.32 -15.92
C VAL A 165 2.00 -9.17 -16.71
N LEU A 166 2.02 -9.45 -18.01
CA LEU A 166 0.84 -9.41 -18.86
C LEU A 166 -0.22 -10.40 -18.38
N ASN A 167 0.16 -11.65 -18.07
CA ASN A 167 -0.77 -12.65 -17.57
C ASN A 167 -1.25 -12.33 -16.15
N LEU A 168 -0.38 -11.86 -15.26
CA LEU A 168 -0.79 -11.43 -13.93
C LEU A 168 -1.81 -10.28 -14.00
N ALA A 169 -1.57 -9.28 -14.85
CA ALA A 169 -2.47 -8.15 -15.03
C ALA A 169 -3.85 -8.58 -15.53
N LYS A 170 -3.91 -9.54 -16.46
CA LYS A 170 -5.18 -10.14 -16.94
C LYS A 170 -5.91 -10.88 -15.82
N GLU A 171 -5.22 -11.74 -15.08
CA GLU A 171 -5.83 -12.48 -13.95
C GLU A 171 -6.36 -11.52 -12.87
N VAL A 172 -5.64 -10.43 -12.55
CA VAL A 172 -6.11 -9.39 -11.62
C VAL A 172 -7.35 -8.66 -12.17
N ALA A 173 -7.38 -8.36 -13.47
CA ALA A 173 -8.55 -7.76 -14.09
C ALA A 173 -9.76 -8.70 -14.04
N ASP A 174 -9.57 -9.98 -14.37
CA ASP A 174 -10.61 -11.01 -14.34
C ASP A 174 -11.12 -11.28 -12.91
N PHE A 175 -10.24 -11.23 -11.91
CA PHE A 175 -10.63 -11.23 -10.50
C PHE A 175 -11.59 -10.08 -10.14
N PHE A 176 -11.57 -8.98 -10.87
CA PHE A 176 -12.50 -7.85 -10.69
C PHE A 176 -13.47 -7.66 -11.86
N GLY A 177 -13.82 -8.75 -12.56
CA GLY A 177 -14.86 -8.75 -13.60
C GLY A 177 -14.37 -8.40 -15.01
N GLY A 178 -13.06 -8.50 -15.27
CA GLY A 178 -12.45 -8.33 -16.59
C GLY A 178 -12.03 -6.88 -16.89
N PRO A 179 -11.75 -6.56 -18.16
CA PRO A 179 -11.44 -5.20 -18.58
C PRO A 179 -12.55 -4.20 -18.20
N ILE A 180 -12.18 -3.00 -17.77
CA ILE A 180 -13.12 -1.95 -17.36
C ILE A 180 -12.68 -0.59 -17.87
N THR A 181 -13.62 0.21 -18.37
CA THR A 181 -13.30 1.57 -18.83
C THR A 181 -13.02 2.50 -17.65
N ARG A 182 -12.35 3.61 -17.94
CA ARG A 182 -12.07 4.64 -16.95
C ARG A 182 -13.33 5.19 -16.28
N GLN A 183 -14.38 5.46 -17.08
CA GLN A 183 -15.62 6.05 -16.58
C GLN A 183 -16.31 5.10 -15.58
N GLU A 184 -16.32 3.81 -15.88
CA GLU A 184 -16.94 2.80 -15.01
C GLU A 184 -16.13 2.58 -13.72
N ALA A 185 -14.81 2.74 -13.76
CA ALA A 185 -13.92 2.44 -12.63
C ALA A 185 -14.25 3.21 -11.34
N PHE A 186 -14.76 4.44 -11.43
CA PHE A 186 -15.01 5.30 -10.26
C PHE A 186 -16.23 4.90 -9.42
N GLY A 187 -17.15 4.11 -9.99
CA GLY A 187 -18.41 3.72 -9.33
C GLY A 187 -18.70 2.23 -9.38
N CYS A 188 -17.75 1.40 -9.80
CA CYS A 188 -17.99 -0.03 -10.05
C CYS A 188 -18.11 -0.89 -8.79
N VAL A 189 -17.64 -0.41 -7.63
CA VAL A 189 -17.74 -1.14 -6.37
C VAL A 189 -19.18 -1.11 -5.87
N ASP A 190 -19.75 -2.28 -5.58
CA ASP A 190 -21.05 -2.41 -4.93
C ASP A 190 -20.93 -2.05 -3.43
N TRP A 191 -21.16 -0.78 -3.12
CA TRP A 191 -21.14 -0.27 -1.75
C TRP A 191 -22.26 -0.82 -0.88
N GLN A 192 -23.38 -1.29 -1.46
CA GLN A 192 -24.45 -1.91 -0.68
C GLN A 192 -24.02 -3.29 -0.17
N ALA A 193 -23.35 -4.09 -1.00
CA ALA A 193 -22.76 -5.36 -0.60
C ALA A 193 -21.69 -5.17 0.50
N VAL A 194 -20.83 -4.16 0.36
CA VAL A 194 -19.81 -3.80 1.37
C VAL A 194 -20.46 -3.40 2.69
N ALA A 195 -21.47 -2.52 2.66
CA ALA A 195 -22.19 -2.10 3.86
C ALA A 195 -22.91 -3.28 4.54
N LYS A 196 -23.58 -4.13 3.75
CA LYS A 196 -24.25 -5.33 4.24
C LYS A 196 -23.27 -6.27 4.93
N TYR A 197 -22.10 -6.51 4.35
CA TYR A 197 -21.04 -7.32 4.95
C TYR A 197 -20.59 -6.74 6.29
N ARG A 198 -20.28 -5.44 6.33
CA ARG A 198 -19.84 -4.74 7.56
C ARG A 198 -20.86 -4.84 8.69
N CYS A 199 -22.15 -4.66 8.36
CA CYS A 199 -23.24 -4.80 9.33
C CYS A 199 -23.38 -6.24 9.82
N LEU A 200 -23.42 -7.22 8.92
CA LEU A 200 -23.62 -8.63 9.26
C LEU A 200 -22.50 -9.17 10.16
N HIS A 201 -21.27 -8.78 9.90
CA HIS A 201 -20.09 -9.23 10.65
C HIS A 201 -19.65 -8.27 11.76
N SER A 202 -20.39 -7.19 11.98
CA SER A 202 -20.06 -6.14 12.97
C SER A 202 -18.58 -5.72 12.91
N THR A 203 -18.08 -5.44 11.70
CA THR A 203 -16.67 -5.12 11.46
C THR A 203 -16.48 -4.02 10.42
N ASN A 204 -15.41 -3.23 10.56
CA ASN A 204 -14.95 -2.31 9.50
C ASN A 204 -13.96 -2.95 8.50
N ILE A 205 -13.50 -4.18 8.77
CA ILE A 205 -12.51 -4.85 7.93
C ILE A 205 -13.23 -5.61 6.83
N VAL A 206 -12.85 -5.35 5.58
CA VAL A 206 -13.48 -5.92 4.40
C VAL A 206 -12.45 -6.69 3.57
N PRO A 207 -12.65 -8.00 3.33
CA PRO A 207 -11.79 -8.77 2.42
C PRO A 207 -11.72 -8.14 1.02
N ILE A 208 -10.52 -8.07 0.43
CA ILE A 208 -10.32 -7.52 -0.92
C ILE A 208 -11.10 -8.30 -1.99
N GLY A 209 -11.36 -9.58 -1.75
CA GLY A 209 -12.11 -10.46 -2.64
C GLY A 209 -13.63 -10.29 -2.56
N LEU A 210 -14.16 -9.53 -1.58
CA LEU A 210 -15.59 -9.29 -1.44
C LEU A 210 -16.19 -8.58 -2.67
N PRO A 211 -15.67 -7.43 -3.14
CA PRO A 211 -16.20 -6.78 -4.34
C PRO A 211 -15.92 -7.62 -5.60
N ILE A 212 -16.97 -7.87 -6.38
CA ILE A 212 -16.86 -8.56 -7.68
C ILE A 212 -16.25 -7.64 -8.75
N ARG A 213 -16.50 -6.34 -8.66
CA ARG A 213 -15.93 -5.30 -9.53
C ARG A 213 -15.21 -4.26 -8.68
N ALA A 214 -14.03 -3.85 -9.13
CA ALA A 214 -13.26 -2.80 -8.49
C ALA A 214 -12.38 -2.04 -9.49
N GLY A 215 -12.05 -0.79 -9.15
CA GLY A 215 -11.31 0.14 -10.00
C GLY A 215 -9.80 0.15 -9.71
N TYR A 216 -9.17 1.27 -10.05
CA TYR A 216 -7.72 1.45 -10.02
C TYR A 216 -7.06 1.02 -8.70
N ARG A 217 -7.55 1.51 -7.55
CA ARG A 217 -6.90 1.30 -6.24
C ARG A 217 -6.85 -0.19 -5.84
N HIS A 218 -7.98 -0.89 -5.89
CA HIS A 218 -8.06 -2.31 -5.55
C HIS A 218 -7.26 -3.17 -6.52
N ARG A 219 -7.33 -2.88 -7.83
CA ARG A 219 -6.57 -3.60 -8.84
C ARG A 219 -5.07 -3.42 -8.65
N ALA A 220 -4.59 -2.19 -8.43
CA ALA A 220 -3.17 -1.91 -8.25
C ALA A 220 -2.61 -2.53 -6.95
N LEU A 221 -3.40 -2.49 -5.87
CA LEU A 221 -3.06 -3.15 -4.61
C LEU A 221 -2.99 -4.67 -4.75
N LEU A 222 -3.99 -5.29 -5.38
CA LEU A 222 -3.99 -6.73 -5.61
C LEU A 222 -2.82 -7.15 -6.51
N PHE A 223 -2.57 -6.40 -7.60
CA PHE A 223 -1.42 -6.64 -8.47
C PHE A 223 -0.11 -6.63 -7.68
N LYS A 224 0.16 -5.59 -6.90
CA LYS A 224 1.37 -5.49 -6.08
C LYS A 224 1.48 -6.66 -5.08
N PHE A 225 0.40 -6.95 -4.38
CA PHE A 225 0.36 -8.02 -3.39
C PHE A 225 0.71 -9.40 -3.98
N ILE A 226 0.17 -9.73 -5.15
CA ILE A 226 0.45 -11.00 -5.84
C ILE A 226 1.83 -10.98 -6.52
N ALA A 227 2.22 -9.84 -7.10
CA ALA A 227 3.54 -9.65 -7.70
C ALA A 227 4.67 -9.93 -6.71
N ASP A 228 4.52 -9.51 -5.45
CA ASP A 228 5.48 -9.81 -4.38
C ASP A 228 5.64 -11.32 -4.14
N LYS A 229 4.54 -12.11 -4.25
CA LYS A 229 4.59 -13.58 -4.13
C LYS A 229 5.26 -14.25 -5.31
N LEU A 230 5.14 -13.65 -6.49
CA LEU A 230 5.77 -14.07 -7.73
C LEU A 230 7.20 -13.52 -7.89
N ARG A 231 7.71 -12.75 -6.91
CA ARG A 231 9.01 -12.06 -6.97
C ARG A 231 9.16 -11.13 -8.17
N ILE A 232 8.06 -10.50 -8.58
CA ILE A 232 8.03 -9.47 -9.61
C ILE A 232 8.22 -8.11 -8.94
N PHE A 233 9.37 -7.48 -9.20
CA PHE A 233 9.66 -6.13 -8.68
C PHE A 233 8.69 -5.12 -9.29
N SER A 234 7.78 -4.61 -8.45
CA SER A 234 6.78 -3.65 -8.86
C SER A 234 6.54 -2.60 -7.77
N THR A 235 6.14 -1.40 -8.19
CA THR A 235 5.61 -0.36 -7.30
C THR A 235 4.09 -0.48 -7.21
N CYS A 236 3.50 0.22 -6.24
CA CYS A 236 2.08 0.57 -6.25
C CYS A 236 1.96 2.05 -5.91
N VAL A 237 1.52 2.86 -6.86
CA VAL A 237 1.37 4.31 -6.70
C VAL A 237 -0.12 4.62 -6.71
N CYS A 238 -0.62 5.15 -5.62
CA CYS A 238 -1.94 5.78 -5.52
C CYS A 238 -1.76 7.28 -5.72
N GLY A 239 -1.93 7.71 -6.96
CA GLY A 239 -1.85 9.10 -7.36
C GLY A 239 -3.09 9.90 -6.97
N GLU A 240 -3.28 11.01 -7.67
CA GLU A 240 -4.42 11.90 -7.46
C GLU A 240 -5.69 11.36 -8.12
N TYR A 241 -6.84 11.97 -7.78
CA TYR A 241 -8.13 11.68 -8.41
C TYR A 241 -8.55 10.20 -8.37
N SER A 242 -8.17 9.47 -7.32
CA SER A 242 -8.47 8.03 -7.16
C SER A 242 -7.85 7.13 -8.25
N ILE A 243 -6.82 7.60 -8.95
CA ILE A 243 -6.03 6.79 -9.87
C ILE A 243 -4.93 6.09 -9.09
N ALA A 244 -4.72 4.81 -9.41
CA ALA A 244 -3.63 4.02 -8.88
C ALA A 244 -3.08 3.11 -9.98
N TYR A 245 -1.77 2.89 -9.96
CA TYR A 245 -1.06 2.15 -10.99
C TYR A 245 0.17 1.47 -10.43
N ASN A 246 0.70 0.51 -11.19
CA ASN A 246 1.93 -0.18 -10.86
C ASN A 246 2.97 0.10 -11.93
N VAL A 247 4.23 0.24 -11.51
CA VAL A 247 5.38 0.31 -12.39
C VAL A 247 6.22 -0.94 -12.16
N ILE A 248 6.66 -1.59 -13.23
CA ILE A 248 7.64 -2.68 -13.20
C ILE A 248 8.96 -2.20 -13.80
N CYS A 249 10.06 -2.86 -13.44
CA CYS A 249 11.36 -2.61 -14.05
C CYS A 249 11.89 -3.89 -14.71
N THR A 250 12.27 -3.81 -15.98
CA THR A 250 12.95 -4.92 -16.65
C THR A 250 14.45 -4.73 -16.52
N LYS A 251 15.14 -5.66 -15.84
CA LYS A 251 16.60 -5.76 -15.90
C LYS A 251 16.97 -6.66 -17.07
N LYS A 252 17.47 -6.09 -18.17
CA LYS A 252 18.30 -6.86 -19.11
C LYS A 252 19.75 -6.68 -18.70
N SER A 253 20.55 -7.75 -18.73
CA SER A 253 21.92 -7.75 -18.19
C SER A 253 22.90 -6.80 -18.90
N THR A 254 22.49 -6.21 -20.04
CA THR A 254 23.34 -5.37 -20.91
C THR A 254 22.72 -4.02 -21.29
N GLU A 255 21.47 -3.74 -20.92
CA GLU A 255 20.75 -2.50 -21.30
C GLU A 255 20.40 -1.68 -20.06
N THR A 256 20.20 -0.38 -20.26
CA THR A 256 19.69 0.51 -19.21
C THR A 256 18.33 -0.02 -18.72
N PRO A 257 18.12 -0.09 -17.39
CA PRO A 257 16.86 -0.60 -16.83
C PRO A 257 15.70 0.27 -17.32
N GLN A 258 14.74 -0.35 -18.02
CA GLN A 258 13.55 0.32 -18.49
C GLN A 258 12.37 0.03 -17.57
N SER A 259 11.61 1.09 -17.26
CA SER A 259 10.44 1.01 -16.39
C SER A 259 9.15 1.16 -17.19
N TYR A 260 8.15 0.34 -16.85
CA TYR A 260 6.88 0.30 -17.54
C TYR A 260 5.70 0.43 -16.58
N VAL A 261 4.75 1.29 -16.90
CA VAL A 261 3.43 1.35 -16.28
C VAL A 261 2.60 0.18 -16.78
N VAL A 262 1.95 -0.53 -15.85
CA VAL A 262 1.06 -1.66 -16.16
C VAL A 262 -0.39 -1.18 -16.24
N ASN A 263 -1.02 -1.37 -17.38
CA ASN A 263 -2.46 -1.15 -17.52
C ASN A 263 -3.23 -2.31 -16.88
N LEU A 264 -4.12 -2.01 -15.94
CA LEU A 264 -5.01 -2.96 -15.25
C LEU A 264 -6.50 -2.71 -15.55
N MET A 265 -6.80 -1.79 -16.46
CA MET A 265 -8.14 -1.26 -16.69
C MET A 265 -8.74 -1.78 -17.99
N ASP A 266 -8.68 -1.00 -19.07
CA ASP A 266 -9.31 -1.26 -20.36
C ASP A 266 -8.49 -2.19 -21.25
N SER A 267 -7.16 -2.21 -21.05
CA SER A 267 -6.26 -3.14 -21.74
C SER A 267 -5.32 -3.85 -20.74
N PRO A 268 -5.83 -4.78 -19.92
CA PRO A 268 -5.03 -5.45 -18.90
C PRO A 268 -3.77 -6.13 -19.47
N GLY A 269 -2.62 -5.75 -18.92
CA GLY A 269 -1.31 -6.30 -19.31
C GLY A 269 -0.58 -5.50 -20.38
N ALA A 270 -1.19 -4.43 -20.94
CA ALA A 270 -0.45 -3.48 -21.76
C ALA A 270 0.63 -2.77 -20.91
N LEU A 271 1.83 -2.66 -21.47
CA LEU A 271 2.99 -2.04 -20.83
C LEU A 271 3.35 -0.74 -21.54
N TYR A 272 3.28 0.38 -20.82
CA TYR A 272 3.66 1.69 -21.34
C TYR A 272 5.00 2.12 -20.76
N VAL A 273 5.93 2.58 -21.59
CA VAL A 273 7.19 3.15 -21.08
C VAL A 273 6.85 4.35 -20.19
N THR A 274 7.50 4.48 -19.03
CA THR A 274 7.08 5.44 -17.98
C THR A 274 6.96 6.90 -18.48
N ASP A 275 7.82 7.30 -19.42
CA ASP A 275 7.83 8.67 -19.99
C ASP A 275 7.01 8.82 -21.29
N SER A 276 6.20 7.81 -21.64
CA SER A 276 5.39 7.83 -22.85
C SER A 276 4.07 8.58 -22.66
N LYS A 277 3.47 9.05 -23.75
CA LYS A 277 2.17 9.74 -23.71
C LYS A 277 1.06 8.84 -23.16
N GLU A 278 1.13 7.55 -23.47
CA GLU A 278 0.19 6.53 -22.99
C GLU A 278 0.29 6.36 -21.46
N ALA A 279 1.51 6.33 -20.91
CA ALA A 279 1.73 6.28 -19.47
C ALA A 279 1.17 7.51 -18.77
N SER A 280 1.45 8.72 -19.27
CA SER A 280 0.88 9.97 -18.76
C SER A 280 -0.65 9.98 -18.81
N GLN A 281 -1.25 9.55 -19.92
CA GLN A 281 -2.70 9.50 -20.08
C GLN A 281 -3.38 8.52 -19.12
N TYR A 282 -2.76 7.36 -18.92
CA TYR A 282 -3.24 6.34 -17.98
C TYR A 282 -3.13 6.85 -16.53
N CYS A 283 -1.97 7.39 -16.15
CA CYS A 283 -1.67 7.84 -14.78
C CYS A 283 -2.29 9.19 -14.43
N ARG A 284 -2.70 10.00 -15.42
CA ARG A 284 -3.08 11.42 -15.26
C ARG A 284 -1.97 12.27 -14.63
N ILE A 285 -0.77 12.13 -15.17
CA ILE A 285 0.41 12.92 -14.82
C ILE A 285 0.89 13.73 -16.02
#